data_AF-A0A9W4HGB6-F1
#
_entry.id   AF-A0A9W4HGB6-F1
#
_cell.length_a   1.000
_cell.length_b   1.000
_cell.length_c   1.000
_cell.angle_alpha   90.00
_cell.angle_beta   90.00
_cell.angle_gamma   90.00
#
_symmetry.space_group_name_H-M   'P 1'
#
loop_
_entity.id
_entity.type
_entity.pdbx_description
1 polymer ?
#
loop_
_entity_poly.entity_id
_entity_poly.type
_entity_poly.pdbx_seq_one_letter_code
_entity_poly.pdbx_strand_id
1 'polypeptide(L)'
;MEARSSKRKREFSPGTVASSISLPIAVPPPPLAETEPGVPHSKTPPPLTSDNDSTSKSSCRSPPTPSQTRSDQNTFTMRDERDILDLYATDYQPVWAAGIEFPGVIPEEISQYLYEDGEQVSLFIGPLSSLFWLEGVEELEELIRDPAYVLTDEYRSIPQGSPRLWIVSILFEEGKIPATFMDKIYEEPVRRQASALSYASSIPPNLTTTPTQNRIQDVFPFARLQSFPPTISCVKTKLKGKKNNRDENYVDLMNTFINSLGGNLLYKGLSRPSIVSLASLFAPLVSSYTLQNEFGPGLYATSSLKYALDYAGPDGVILIFKDVDFRPLVKIDLAGEDWRTTVDYWTGATVSNVSERVPALWERSDILQGQISVKDLRSKQRVPGPDSQVVGVSYAGLNAFASALHMIIWLDSSR
;
A
#
# COMPACT_ATOMS: atom_id res chain seq x y z
N MET A 1 -28.44 69.28 15.55
CA MET A 1 -27.72 69.11 16.83
C MET A 1 -27.19 67.68 16.82
N GLU A 2 -26.00 67.43 16.26
CA GLU A 2 -24.66 67.57 16.90
C GLU A 2 -24.55 66.68 18.15
N ALA A 3 -23.54 65.84 18.37
CA ALA A 3 -22.17 65.72 17.86
C ALA A 3 -21.72 64.24 17.97
N ARG A 4 -21.07 63.62 16.95
CA ARG A 4 -19.61 63.53 16.68
C ARG A 4 -18.72 63.06 17.86
N SER A 5 -18.06 61.91 17.65
CA SER A 5 -16.60 61.71 17.82
C SER A 5 -16.21 60.32 17.27
N SER A 6 -15.61 60.22 16.07
CA SER A 6 -14.17 59.98 15.79
C SER A 6 -13.61 58.65 16.30
N LYS A 7 -12.71 57.92 15.62
CA LYS A 7 -12.10 57.89 14.27
C LYS A 7 -11.09 56.74 14.35
N ARG A 8 -11.04 55.82 13.37
CA ARG A 8 -9.84 55.42 12.59
C ARG A 8 -10.05 54.06 11.91
N LYS A 9 -10.35 54.11 10.61
CA LYS A 9 -9.99 53.10 9.62
C LYS A 9 -8.47 53.14 9.40
N ARG A 10 -7.82 51.97 9.33
CA ARG A 10 -6.55 51.78 8.63
C ARG A 10 -6.84 50.94 7.40
N GLU A 11 -6.65 51.55 6.24
CA GLU A 11 -6.56 50.89 4.94
C GLU A 11 -5.26 50.10 4.88
N PHE A 12 -5.32 48.88 4.34
CA PHE A 12 -4.15 48.10 3.96
C PHE A 12 -4.17 47.96 2.43
N SER A 13 -3.22 48.62 1.77
CA SER A 13 -2.87 48.37 0.37
C SER A 13 -1.90 47.18 0.28
N PRO A 14 -1.97 46.34 -0.76
CA PRO A 14 -1.05 45.23 -0.94
C PRO A 14 0.26 45.72 -1.56
N GLY A 15 1.34 45.69 -0.77
CA GLY A 15 2.70 45.87 -1.24
C GLY A 15 3.31 44.52 -1.61
N THR A 16 3.77 44.41 -2.84
CA THR A 16 4.62 43.34 -3.39
C THR A 16 5.85 43.13 -2.49
N VAL A 17 6.00 41.93 -1.93
CA VAL A 17 7.26 41.47 -1.32
C VAL A 17 7.68 40.20 -2.04
N ALA A 18 8.72 40.34 -2.86
CA ALA A 18 9.45 39.22 -3.42
C ALA A 18 10.21 38.52 -2.29
N SER A 19 9.83 37.29 -1.97
CA SER A 19 10.61 36.43 -1.08
C SER A 19 11.51 35.53 -1.92
N SER A 20 12.77 35.95 -2.03
CA SER A 20 13.88 35.14 -2.51
C SER A 20 14.07 33.95 -1.56
N ILE A 21 13.80 32.75 -2.04
CA ILE A 21 14.12 31.52 -1.30
C ILE A 21 15.60 31.21 -1.56
N SER A 22 16.43 31.42 -0.54
CA SER A 22 17.81 30.94 -0.53
C SER A 22 17.82 29.43 -0.29
N LEU A 23 18.42 28.68 -1.21
CA LEU A 23 18.66 27.25 -1.12
C LEU A 23 19.63 26.92 0.02
N PRO A 24 19.46 25.80 0.75
CA PRO A 24 20.42 25.36 1.74
C PRO A 24 21.71 24.87 1.06
N ILE A 25 22.83 25.32 1.60
CA ILE A 25 24.20 24.97 1.20
C ILE A 25 24.44 23.48 1.52
N ALA A 26 24.90 22.73 0.51
CA ALA A 26 25.30 21.34 0.66
C ALA A 26 26.52 21.20 1.57
N VAL A 27 26.41 20.38 2.61
CA VAL A 27 27.54 19.97 3.46
C VAL A 27 28.25 18.79 2.78
N PRO A 28 29.57 18.83 2.55
CA PRO A 28 30.30 17.73 1.94
C PRO A 28 30.51 16.58 2.94
N PRO A 29 30.53 15.31 2.48
CA PRO A 29 30.80 14.16 3.34
C PRO A 29 32.28 14.10 3.77
N PRO A 30 32.59 13.52 4.95
CA PRO A 30 33.95 13.32 5.40
C PRO A 30 34.67 12.21 4.61
N PRO A 31 36.02 12.25 4.52
CA PRO A 31 36.78 11.34 3.68
C PRO A 31 36.87 9.90 4.22
N LEU A 32 36.82 8.93 3.31
CA LEU A 32 37.06 7.51 3.51
C LEU A 32 38.50 7.25 3.96
N ALA A 33 38.67 6.46 5.03
CA ALA A 33 39.98 5.95 5.45
C ALA A 33 40.26 4.61 4.75
N GLU A 34 41.40 4.55 4.07
CA GLU A 34 42.00 3.37 3.45
C GLU A 34 42.55 2.41 4.52
N THR A 35 42.38 1.10 4.33
CA THR A 35 43.37 0.11 4.80
C THR A 35 43.26 -1.22 4.01
N GLU A 36 44.33 -1.58 3.33
CA GLU A 36 44.69 -2.93 2.85
C GLU A 36 45.99 -3.37 3.57
N PRO A 37 46.56 -4.59 3.37
CA PRO A 37 46.00 -5.96 3.34
C PRO A 37 46.82 -6.93 4.25
N GLY A 38 46.36 -8.18 4.46
CA GLY A 38 47.22 -9.23 5.07
C GLY A 38 46.55 -10.55 5.45
N VAL A 39 46.79 -11.60 4.65
CA VAL A 39 46.57 -13.06 4.87
C VAL A 39 47.97 -13.64 5.24
N PRO A 40 48.24 -14.82 5.90
CA PRO A 40 47.60 -16.11 5.60
C PRO A 40 47.66 -17.34 6.57
N HIS A 41 46.99 -18.44 6.12
CA HIS A 41 47.17 -19.89 6.39
C HIS A 41 46.83 -20.44 7.79
N SER A 42 46.30 -21.65 8.06
CA SER A 42 46.26 -23.00 7.45
C SER A 42 45.26 -23.81 8.32
N LYS A 43 44.46 -24.82 7.93
CA LYS A 43 44.82 -26.19 7.48
C LYS A 43 43.52 -27.03 7.42
N THR A 44 43.24 -27.65 6.27
CA THR A 44 42.46 -28.90 6.08
C THR A 44 43.42 -30.10 6.28
N PRO A 45 43.10 -31.42 6.08
CA PRO A 45 41.87 -32.21 5.81
C PRO A 45 41.85 -33.51 6.71
N PRO A 46 41.36 -34.75 6.38
CA PRO A 46 40.61 -35.32 5.22
C PRO A 46 39.46 -36.34 5.57
N PRO A 47 38.83 -37.00 4.55
CA PRO A 47 37.54 -37.73 4.59
C PRO A 47 37.65 -39.26 4.35
N LEU A 48 36.53 -40.02 4.40
CA LEU A 48 36.36 -41.43 3.96
C LEU A 48 34.86 -41.67 3.59
N THR A 49 34.45 -41.80 2.32
CA THR A 49 34.30 -42.98 1.43
C THR A 49 33.10 -43.94 1.68
N SER A 50 32.11 -43.84 0.78
CA SER A 50 31.52 -44.86 -0.14
C SER A 50 31.01 -46.25 0.31
N ASP A 51 29.77 -46.51 -0.15
CA ASP A 51 29.28 -47.69 -0.90
C ASP A 51 28.47 -48.86 -0.26
N ASN A 52 27.28 -49.04 -0.85
CA ASN A 52 26.64 -50.25 -1.38
C ASN A 52 25.79 -51.23 -0.49
N ASP A 53 24.47 -51.15 -0.75
CA ASP A 53 23.64 -52.15 -1.49
C ASP A 53 22.82 -53.24 -0.75
N SER A 54 21.68 -53.57 -1.39
CA SER A 54 20.85 -54.80 -1.34
C SER A 54 19.62 -54.95 -0.40
N THR A 55 18.44 -54.72 -1.01
CA THR A 55 17.19 -55.53 -1.07
C THR A 55 16.61 -56.31 0.12
N SER A 56 15.31 -56.12 0.36
CA SER A 56 14.33 -57.18 0.72
C SER A 56 12.85 -56.71 0.58
N LYS A 57 12.03 -57.50 -0.14
CA LYS A 57 10.57 -57.35 -0.36
C LYS A 57 9.77 -58.04 0.76
N SER A 58 8.53 -57.58 1.04
CA SER A 58 7.33 -58.31 1.55
C SER A 58 6.45 -57.31 2.32
N SER A 59 5.11 -57.28 2.38
CA SER A 59 3.97 -57.93 1.73
C SER A 59 2.73 -57.14 2.19
N CYS A 60 1.66 -57.12 1.40
CA CYS A 60 0.42 -56.38 1.64
C CYS A 60 -0.37 -56.83 2.88
N ARG A 61 -0.94 -55.89 3.63
CA ARG A 61 -2.24 -56.05 4.34
C ARG A 61 -2.86 -54.68 4.68
N SER A 62 -4.11 -54.49 4.30
CA SER A 62 -5.03 -53.45 4.83
C SER A 62 -6.22 -54.18 5.50
N PRO A 63 -7.13 -53.54 6.26
CA PRO A 63 -7.13 -52.25 6.98
C PRO A 63 -7.54 -52.44 8.48
N PRO A 64 -7.78 -51.39 9.31
CA PRO A 64 -9.13 -50.79 9.32
C PRO A 64 -9.12 -49.26 9.44
N THR A 65 -10.17 -48.64 8.91
CA THR A 65 -10.51 -47.22 9.10
C THR A 65 -11.01 -46.99 10.53
N PRO A 66 -10.57 -45.91 11.20
CA PRO A 66 -11.44 -45.17 12.11
C PRO A 66 -11.60 -43.72 11.64
N SER A 67 -12.86 -43.37 11.37
CA SER A 67 -13.55 -42.15 11.80
C SER A 67 -12.81 -40.81 11.79
N GLN A 68 -13.38 -39.88 11.00
CA GLN A 68 -13.27 -38.44 11.17
C GLN A 68 -13.32 -38.02 12.65
N THR A 69 -12.35 -37.25 13.13
CA THR A 69 -12.53 -35.92 13.77
C THR A 69 -11.22 -35.44 14.40
N ARG A 70 -10.52 -34.56 13.68
CA ARG A 70 -9.89 -33.32 14.19
C ARG A 70 -9.17 -32.70 13.01
N SER A 71 -9.87 -31.80 12.32
CA SER A 71 -9.16 -30.70 11.71
C SER A 71 -8.66 -29.87 12.87
N ASP A 72 -7.36 -29.93 13.15
CA ASP A 72 -6.69 -28.92 13.96
C ASP A 72 -6.73 -27.62 13.15
N GLN A 73 -7.88 -26.95 13.19
CA GLN A 73 -7.98 -25.54 12.89
C GLN A 73 -7.28 -24.84 14.04
N ASN A 74 -6.01 -24.53 13.81
CA ASN A 74 -5.19 -23.74 14.74
C ASN A 74 -5.58 -22.26 14.56
N THR A 75 -6.82 -21.93 14.92
CA THR A 75 -7.36 -20.57 14.97
C THR A 75 -6.89 -19.92 16.27
N PHE A 76 -6.25 -18.77 16.17
CA PHE A 76 -5.77 -17.99 17.32
C PHE A 76 -7.00 -17.43 18.05
N THR A 77 -7.10 -17.63 19.35
CA THR A 77 -8.19 -17.05 20.14
C THR A 77 -7.78 -15.68 20.65
N MET A 78 -8.09 -14.63 19.88
CA MET A 78 -8.12 -13.26 20.42
C MET A 78 -9.10 -13.23 21.59
N ARG A 79 -8.63 -12.99 22.82
CA ARG A 79 -9.53 -12.62 23.93
C ARG A 79 -9.89 -11.14 23.80
N ASP A 80 -10.95 -10.72 24.50
CA ASP A 80 -11.25 -9.30 24.69
C ASP A 80 -10.01 -8.58 25.24
N GLU A 81 -9.78 -7.34 24.76
CA GLU A 81 -8.71 -6.47 25.24
C GLU A 81 -8.71 -6.40 26.78
N ARG A 82 -7.54 -6.58 27.40
CA ARG A 82 -7.42 -6.61 28.87
C ARG A 82 -7.18 -5.21 29.43
N ASP A 83 -7.70 -4.96 30.62
CA ASP A 83 -7.48 -3.69 31.33
C ASP A 83 -6.05 -3.65 31.88
N ILE A 84 -5.43 -2.47 31.80
CA ILE A 84 -4.10 -2.23 32.38
C ILE A 84 -4.12 -2.30 33.91
N LEU A 85 -5.24 -2.00 34.55
CA LEU A 85 -5.37 -2.17 36.00
C LEU A 85 -5.32 -3.65 36.39
N ASP A 86 -5.81 -4.54 35.53
CA ASP A 86 -5.71 -5.99 35.74
C ASP A 86 -4.27 -6.48 35.57
N LEU A 87 -3.50 -5.88 34.65
CA LEU A 87 -2.07 -6.19 34.47
C LEU A 87 -1.31 -5.99 35.78
N TYR A 88 -1.59 -4.91 36.53
CA TYR A 88 -0.91 -4.62 37.80
C TYR A 88 -1.23 -5.61 38.92
N ALA A 89 -2.27 -6.44 38.76
CA ALA A 89 -2.60 -7.54 39.66
C ALA A 89 -1.97 -8.88 39.25
N THR A 90 -1.19 -8.90 38.16
CA THR A 90 -0.48 -10.10 37.67
C THR A 90 1.02 -10.06 37.98
N ASP A 91 1.73 -11.12 37.61
CA ASP A 91 3.20 -11.20 37.71
C ASP A 91 3.94 -10.52 36.54
N TYR A 92 3.21 -9.90 35.59
CA TYR A 92 3.82 -9.16 34.48
C TYR A 92 4.39 -7.83 34.96
N GLN A 93 5.36 -7.31 34.22
CA GLN A 93 5.96 -6.01 34.55
C GLN A 93 4.98 -4.88 34.21
N PRO A 94 4.93 -3.82 35.04
CA PRO A 94 3.99 -2.73 34.84
C PRO A 94 4.30 -1.96 33.54
N VAL A 95 3.24 -1.71 32.78
CA VAL A 95 3.25 -0.83 31.60
C VAL A 95 2.90 0.58 32.03
N TRP A 96 3.63 1.56 31.51
CA TRP A 96 3.24 2.96 31.59
C TRP A 96 2.24 3.29 30.49
N ALA A 97 1.18 4.01 30.84
CA ALA A 97 0.14 4.41 29.90
C ALA A 97 -0.24 5.88 30.07
N ALA A 98 -0.52 6.53 28.95
CA ALA A 98 -0.94 7.92 28.94
C ALA A 98 -2.22 8.12 29.78
N GLY A 99 -2.14 9.00 30.79
CA GLY A 99 -3.30 9.35 31.63
C GLY A 99 -3.60 8.36 32.76
N ILE A 100 -2.74 7.36 33.00
CA ILE A 100 -2.89 6.40 34.09
C ILE A 100 -1.67 6.50 35.02
N GLU A 101 -1.91 6.49 36.32
CA GLU A 101 -0.83 6.54 37.32
C GLU A 101 -0.03 5.24 37.29
N PHE A 102 1.29 5.36 37.10
CA PHE A 102 2.18 4.21 37.09
C PHE A 102 2.33 3.63 38.50
N PRO A 103 2.25 2.31 38.68
CA PRO A 103 2.41 1.70 40.00
C PRO A 103 3.88 1.77 40.44
N GLY A 104 4.19 2.74 41.31
CA GLY A 104 5.51 2.91 41.90
C GLY A 104 6.42 3.85 41.12
N VAL A 105 7.72 3.60 41.16
CA VAL A 105 8.73 4.46 40.51
C VAL A 105 8.91 4.03 39.07
N ILE A 106 8.82 4.98 38.14
CA ILE A 106 9.00 4.74 36.71
C ILE A 106 10.46 4.30 36.45
N PRO A 107 10.69 3.10 35.86
CA PRO A 107 12.02 2.64 35.48
C PRO A 107 12.70 3.50 34.41
N GLU A 108 14.03 3.45 34.36
CA GLU A 108 14.82 4.22 33.39
C GLU A 108 14.48 3.83 31.94
N GLU A 109 14.22 2.55 31.71
CA GLU A 109 13.84 1.95 30.44
C GLU A 109 12.50 2.47 29.90
N ILE A 110 11.61 2.93 30.78
CA ILE A 110 10.38 3.62 30.41
C ILE A 110 10.67 5.11 30.20
N SER A 111 11.48 5.70 31.08
CA SER A 111 11.76 7.15 31.06
C SER A 111 12.32 7.65 29.73
N GLN A 112 13.13 6.83 29.05
CA GLN A 112 13.72 7.15 27.74
C GLN A 112 12.69 7.31 26.61
N TYR A 113 11.46 6.79 26.79
CA TYR A 113 10.39 6.82 25.77
C TYR A 113 9.23 7.76 26.14
N LEU A 114 9.27 8.39 27.32
CA LEU A 114 8.17 9.25 27.79
C LEU A 114 8.06 10.54 26.99
N TYR A 115 9.20 11.12 26.63
CA TYR A 115 9.26 12.43 26.01
C TYR A 115 10.22 12.42 24.83
N GLU A 116 9.74 12.90 23.68
CA GLU A 116 10.57 13.23 22.52
C GLU A 116 10.47 14.74 22.32
N ASP A 117 11.60 15.44 22.33
CA ASP A 117 11.67 16.91 22.27
C ASP A 117 10.80 17.66 23.32
N GLY A 118 10.53 17.02 24.46
CA GLY A 118 9.73 17.57 25.55
C GLY A 118 8.22 17.38 25.41
N GLU A 119 7.75 16.68 24.38
CA GLU A 119 6.35 16.29 24.20
C GLU A 119 6.11 14.81 24.51
N GLN A 120 4.97 14.51 25.12
CA GLN A 120 4.55 13.13 25.37
C GLN A 120 4.01 12.52 24.07
N VAL A 121 4.73 11.57 23.50
CA VAL A 121 4.42 10.96 22.18
C VAL A 121 3.90 9.51 22.27
N SER A 122 3.96 8.90 23.46
CA SER A 122 3.66 7.48 23.68
C SER A 122 2.29 7.26 24.34
N LEU A 123 1.54 6.29 23.85
CA LEU A 123 0.29 5.79 24.43
C LEU A 123 0.56 4.72 25.49
N PHE A 124 1.45 3.76 25.20
CA PHE A 124 1.91 2.72 26.11
C PHE A 124 3.43 2.56 26.01
N ILE A 125 4.09 2.29 27.13
CA ILE A 125 5.52 1.97 27.19
C ILE A 125 5.71 0.82 28.17
N GLY A 126 6.35 -0.25 27.73
CA GLY A 126 6.66 -1.36 28.62
C GLY A 126 7.32 -2.51 27.87
N PRO A 127 7.63 -3.60 28.60
CA PRO A 127 8.18 -4.80 27.99
C PRO A 127 7.13 -5.48 27.10
N LEU A 128 7.60 -6.06 25.99
CA LEU A 128 6.74 -6.69 24.98
C LEU A 128 5.80 -7.74 25.57
N SER A 129 6.22 -8.52 26.56
CA SER A 129 5.40 -9.53 27.24
C SER A 129 4.15 -8.92 27.86
N SER A 130 4.31 -7.74 28.46
CA SER A 130 3.23 -7.05 29.17
C SER A 130 2.34 -6.27 28.19
N LEU A 131 2.92 -5.74 27.12
CA LEU A 131 2.16 -5.14 26.01
C LEU A 131 1.30 -6.20 25.28
N PHE A 132 1.84 -7.39 25.02
CA PHE A 132 1.09 -8.48 24.38
C PHE A 132 0.02 -9.08 25.28
N TRP A 133 0.29 -9.13 26.58
CA TRP A 133 -0.72 -9.54 27.56
C TRP A 133 -1.96 -8.63 27.52
N LEU A 134 -1.76 -7.31 27.38
CA LEU A 134 -2.86 -6.34 27.27
C LEU A 134 -3.73 -6.59 26.02
N GLU A 135 -3.13 -7.08 24.94
CA GLU A 135 -3.84 -7.45 23.71
C GLU A 135 -4.56 -8.79 23.81
N GLY A 136 -4.28 -9.58 24.85
CA GLY A 136 -4.92 -10.87 25.06
C GLY A 136 -4.53 -11.95 24.05
N VAL A 137 -3.39 -11.80 23.37
CA VAL A 137 -2.87 -12.75 22.36
C VAL A 137 -1.79 -13.64 23.01
N GLU A 138 -2.19 -14.80 23.51
CA GLU A 138 -1.31 -15.70 24.28
C GLU A 138 -0.10 -16.17 23.44
N GLU A 139 -0.30 -16.35 22.14
CA GLU A 139 0.74 -16.82 21.22
C GLU A 139 1.84 -15.76 20.96
N LEU A 140 1.54 -14.47 21.14
CA LEU A 140 2.56 -13.40 21.08
C LEU A 140 3.50 -13.48 22.29
N GLU A 141 2.95 -13.85 23.45
CA GLU A 141 3.75 -14.07 24.65
C GLU A 141 4.61 -15.33 24.53
N GLU A 142 4.12 -16.37 23.85
CA GLU A 142 4.89 -17.59 23.55
C GLU A 142 6.09 -17.31 22.66
N LEU A 143 5.97 -16.41 21.67
CA LEU A 143 7.08 -16.04 20.79
C LEU A 143 8.27 -15.45 21.54
N ILE A 144 8.03 -14.70 22.61
CA ILE A 144 9.09 -14.14 23.46
C ILE A 144 9.81 -15.25 24.24
N ARG A 145 9.08 -16.32 24.60
CA ARG A 145 9.59 -17.42 25.43
C ARG A 145 10.26 -18.53 24.60
N ASP A 146 10.01 -18.59 23.30
CA ASP A 146 10.57 -19.61 22.41
C ASP A 146 11.97 -19.22 21.90
N PRO A 147 13.02 -19.97 22.28
CA PRO A 147 14.40 -19.66 21.89
C PRO A 147 14.68 -19.82 20.39
N ALA A 148 13.73 -20.35 19.61
CA ALA A 148 13.83 -20.42 18.15
C ALA A 148 13.64 -19.04 17.48
N TYR A 149 13.10 -18.05 18.18
CA TYR A 149 12.91 -16.69 17.65
C TYR A 149 13.93 -15.71 18.22
N VAL A 150 14.19 -14.64 17.46
CA VAL A 150 15.12 -13.55 17.83
C VAL A 150 14.47 -12.54 18.78
N LEU A 151 13.15 -12.66 18.98
CA LEU A 151 12.39 -11.74 19.81
C LEU A 151 12.76 -11.92 21.29
N THR A 152 13.13 -10.82 21.95
CA THR A 152 13.41 -10.79 23.39
C THR A 152 12.40 -9.86 24.06
N ASP A 153 12.26 -9.96 25.38
CA ASP A 153 11.33 -9.13 26.16
C ASP A 153 11.86 -7.70 26.36
N GLU A 154 12.09 -7.01 25.25
CA GLU A 154 12.62 -5.64 25.23
C GLU A 154 11.51 -4.61 25.52
N TYR A 155 11.91 -3.45 26.04
CA TYR A 155 11.00 -2.33 26.24
C TYR A 155 10.69 -1.64 24.91
N ARG A 156 9.41 -1.39 24.66
CA ARG A 156 8.94 -0.68 23.46
C ARG A 156 7.88 0.35 23.81
N SER A 157 7.82 1.39 22.98
CA SER A 157 6.78 2.40 22.99
C SER A 157 5.78 2.17 21.87
N ILE A 158 4.50 2.27 22.19
CA ILE A 158 3.40 2.38 21.22
C ILE A 158 3.06 3.86 21.10
N PRO A 159 3.25 4.51 19.94
CA PRO A 159 2.95 5.93 19.77
C PRO A 159 1.47 6.27 19.97
N GLN A 160 1.20 7.51 20.35
CA GLN A 160 -0.15 8.04 20.43
C GLN A 160 -0.84 8.02 19.06
N GLY A 161 -2.08 7.53 19.02
CA GLY A 161 -2.86 7.40 17.78
C GLY A 161 -2.64 6.08 17.02
N SER A 162 -1.68 5.26 17.44
CA SER A 162 -1.50 3.91 16.89
C SER A 162 -2.40 2.89 17.60
N PRO A 163 -2.97 1.90 16.88
CA PRO A 163 -3.60 0.75 17.54
C PRO A 163 -2.55 -0.03 18.34
N ARG A 164 -2.95 -0.72 19.41
CA ARG A 164 -1.99 -1.40 20.30
C ARG A 164 -1.21 -2.53 19.60
N LEU A 165 -1.86 -3.31 18.73
CA LEU A 165 -1.21 -4.30 17.84
C LEU A 165 -0.26 -3.70 16.78
N TRP A 166 -0.16 -2.37 16.64
CA TRP A 166 0.79 -1.73 15.71
C TRP A 166 2.22 -2.22 15.91
N ILE A 167 2.62 -2.45 17.17
CA ILE A 167 3.97 -2.91 17.51
C ILE A 167 4.32 -4.26 16.86
N VAL A 168 3.33 -5.14 16.63
CA VAL A 168 3.53 -6.43 15.95
C VAL A 168 3.98 -6.21 14.50
N SER A 169 3.47 -5.18 13.83
CA SER A 169 3.85 -4.84 12.45
C SER A 169 5.30 -4.36 12.39
N ILE A 170 5.72 -3.55 13.37
CA ILE A 170 7.11 -3.07 13.47
C ILE A 170 8.07 -4.23 13.74
N LEU A 171 7.74 -5.13 14.66
CA LEU A 171 8.57 -6.30 14.95
C LEU A 171 8.66 -7.26 13.76
N PHE A 172 7.62 -7.35 12.93
CA PHE A 172 7.67 -8.07 11.66
C PHE A 172 8.59 -7.39 10.64
N GLU A 173 8.49 -6.07 10.48
CA GLU A 173 9.36 -5.30 9.58
C GLU A 173 10.85 -5.37 9.97
N GLU A 174 11.12 -5.42 11.28
CA GLU A 174 12.46 -5.65 11.84
C GLU A 174 12.93 -7.12 11.71
N GLY A 175 12.08 -8.02 11.21
CA GLY A 175 12.39 -9.43 11.02
C GLY A 175 12.40 -10.27 12.30
N LYS A 176 11.86 -9.76 13.41
CA LYS A 176 11.80 -10.46 14.70
C LYS A 176 10.61 -11.42 14.82
N ILE A 177 9.57 -11.23 14.03
CA ILE A 177 8.36 -12.08 13.98
C ILE A 177 8.25 -12.77 12.61
N PRO A 178 7.92 -14.07 12.53
CA PRO A 178 7.71 -14.76 11.26
C PRO A 178 6.45 -14.30 10.51
N ALA A 179 6.50 -14.33 9.16
CA ALA A 179 5.35 -14.02 8.31
C ALA A 179 4.12 -14.91 8.58
N THR A 180 4.34 -16.19 8.89
CA THR A 180 3.27 -17.13 9.23
C THR A 180 2.44 -16.69 10.44
N PHE A 181 3.06 -15.93 11.35
CA PHE A 181 2.40 -15.42 12.54
C PHE A 181 1.54 -14.18 12.24
N MET A 182 2.00 -13.31 11.33
CA MET A 182 1.19 -12.20 10.81
C MET A 182 -0.09 -12.70 10.13
N ASP A 183 0.02 -13.76 9.32
CA ASP A 183 -1.14 -14.36 8.65
C ASP A 183 -2.21 -14.89 9.62
N LYS A 184 -1.79 -15.26 10.84
CA LYS A 184 -2.62 -15.83 11.89
C LYS A 184 -3.30 -14.76 12.76
N ILE A 185 -2.60 -13.70 13.12
CA ILE A 185 -3.18 -12.57 13.90
C ILE A 185 -4.24 -11.81 13.10
N TYR A 186 -4.02 -11.64 11.80
CA TYR A 186 -4.87 -10.79 10.97
C TYR A 186 -5.96 -11.56 10.18
N GLU A 187 -6.18 -12.85 10.46
CA GLU A 187 -7.18 -13.75 9.84
C GLU A 187 -7.49 -13.44 8.36
N GLU A 188 -6.47 -13.50 7.53
CA GLU A 188 -6.42 -13.49 6.06
C GLU A 188 -5.05 -12.92 5.70
N PRO A 189 -4.42 -13.30 4.56
CA PRO A 189 -3.20 -12.66 4.12
C PRO A 189 -3.49 -11.18 4.05
N VAL A 190 -2.87 -10.42 4.96
CA VAL A 190 -3.13 -9.01 5.22
C VAL A 190 -3.66 -8.38 3.94
N ARG A 191 -4.94 -7.97 3.94
CA ARG A 191 -5.40 -6.91 3.03
C ARG A 191 -4.44 -5.75 3.30
N ARG A 192 -3.29 -5.76 2.63
CA ARG A 192 -2.16 -4.88 2.95
C ARG A 192 -2.75 -3.48 2.98
N GLN A 193 -2.57 -2.84 4.12
CA GLN A 193 -3.12 -1.56 4.51
C GLN A 193 -3.34 -0.65 3.30
N ALA A 194 -4.53 -0.76 2.72
CA ALA A 194 -5.04 0.08 1.65
C ALA A 194 -6.53 0.25 1.92
N SER A 195 -6.85 0.63 3.14
CA SER A 195 -8.13 1.22 3.45
C SER A 195 -7.85 2.46 4.25
N ALA A 196 -7.49 3.53 3.54
CA ALA A 196 -8.12 4.80 3.87
C ALA A 196 -9.62 4.49 3.91
N LEU A 197 -10.16 4.29 5.12
CA LEU A 197 -11.56 3.98 5.36
C LEU A 197 -12.38 5.13 4.79
N SER A 198 -12.78 5.00 3.52
CA SER A 198 -13.65 5.96 2.90
C SER A 198 -15.07 5.44 2.99
N TYR A 199 -15.80 5.95 3.99
CA TYR A 199 -17.19 5.62 4.28
C TYR A 199 -18.18 6.00 3.14
N ALA A 200 -17.72 6.66 2.08
CA ALA A 200 -18.53 7.10 0.95
C ALA A 200 -18.34 6.22 -0.31
N SER A 201 -18.69 4.94 -0.24
CA SER A 201 -18.60 4.03 -1.41
C SER A 201 -19.90 3.95 -2.24
N SER A 202 -20.89 4.78 -1.97
CA SER A 202 -22.16 4.81 -2.71
C SER A 202 -22.03 5.60 -4.02
N ILE A 203 -22.77 5.17 -5.05
CA ILE A 203 -22.93 5.97 -6.28
C ILE A 203 -23.59 7.31 -5.89
N PRO A 204 -23.04 8.46 -6.31
CA PRO A 204 -23.65 9.75 -6.01
C PRO A 204 -25.10 9.83 -6.51
N PRO A 205 -26.04 10.29 -5.68
CA PRO A 205 -27.48 10.17 -5.95
C PRO A 205 -27.94 10.99 -7.16
N ASN A 206 -27.21 12.04 -7.51
CA ASN A 206 -27.43 12.90 -8.67
C ASN A 206 -27.09 12.23 -10.01
N LEU A 207 -26.39 11.09 -10.02
CA LEU A 207 -25.99 10.44 -11.26
C LEU A 207 -27.15 9.67 -11.91
N THR A 208 -27.26 9.82 -13.22
CA THR A 208 -28.27 9.19 -14.08
C THR A 208 -27.64 8.16 -15.02
N THR A 209 -28.49 7.40 -15.73
CA THR A 209 -28.05 6.46 -16.78
C THR A 209 -27.62 7.13 -18.07
N THR A 210 -27.93 8.42 -18.23
CA THR A 210 -27.41 9.29 -19.27
C THR A 210 -26.20 10.09 -18.76
N PRO A 211 -25.17 10.33 -19.58
CA PRO A 211 -24.05 11.17 -19.19
C PRO A 211 -24.49 12.60 -18.88
N THR A 212 -24.04 13.11 -17.74
CA THR A 212 -24.31 14.49 -17.30
C THR A 212 -23.01 15.18 -16.93
N GLN A 213 -22.90 16.49 -17.21
CA GLN A 213 -21.74 17.28 -16.84
C GLN A 213 -21.85 17.68 -15.37
N ASN A 214 -20.85 17.31 -14.57
CA ASN A 214 -20.82 17.57 -13.14
C ASN A 214 -19.49 18.23 -12.77
N ARG A 215 -19.49 19.10 -11.75
CA ARG A 215 -18.21 19.54 -11.15
C ARG A 215 -17.66 18.39 -10.33
N ILE A 216 -16.33 18.28 -10.23
CA ILE A 216 -15.72 17.22 -9.42
C ILE A 216 -16.20 17.27 -7.96
N GLN A 217 -16.45 18.47 -7.41
CA GLN A 217 -16.94 18.66 -6.05
C GLN A 217 -18.38 18.19 -5.83
N ASP A 218 -19.21 18.17 -6.88
CA ASP A 218 -20.59 17.67 -6.80
C ASP A 218 -20.61 16.14 -6.70
N VAL A 219 -19.57 15.48 -7.21
CA VAL A 219 -19.39 14.02 -7.19
C VAL A 219 -18.57 13.59 -5.97
N PHE A 220 -17.54 14.38 -5.61
CA PHE A 220 -16.61 14.14 -4.51
C PHE A 220 -16.43 15.43 -3.69
N PRO A 221 -17.21 15.64 -2.62
CA PRO A 221 -17.18 16.89 -1.85
C PRO A 221 -15.82 17.23 -1.23
N PHE A 222 -15.01 16.21 -0.92
CA PHE A 222 -13.66 16.35 -0.37
C PHE A 222 -12.56 16.30 -1.43
N ALA A 223 -12.89 16.37 -2.72
CA ALA A 223 -11.89 16.46 -3.76
C ALA A 223 -11.09 17.76 -3.61
N ARG A 224 -9.76 17.64 -3.51
CA ARG A 224 -8.87 18.80 -3.55
C ARG A 224 -8.89 19.43 -4.94
N LEU A 225 -8.63 20.73 -4.97
CA LEU A 225 -8.40 21.46 -6.21
C LEU A 225 -7.16 20.87 -6.91
N GLN A 226 -7.40 20.28 -8.07
CA GLN A 226 -6.40 19.83 -9.03
C GLN A 226 -6.73 20.48 -10.38
N SER A 227 -5.89 20.27 -11.39
CA SER A 227 -6.14 20.79 -12.75
C SER A 227 -7.28 20.08 -13.50
N PHE A 228 -8.30 19.57 -12.79
CA PHE A 228 -9.46 18.96 -13.42
C PHE A 228 -10.17 19.95 -14.37
N PRO A 229 -10.79 19.45 -15.44
CA PRO A 229 -11.70 20.27 -16.24
C PRO A 229 -12.81 20.89 -15.38
N PRO A 230 -13.37 22.05 -15.79
CA PRO A 230 -14.45 22.71 -15.05
C PRO A 230 -15.65 21.80 -14.80
N THR A 231 -15.95 20.92 -15.76
CA THR A 231 -16.95 19.87 -15.65
C THR A 231 -16.44 18.56 -16.23
N ILE A 232 -16.89 17.45 -15.65
CA ILE A 232 -16.56 16.08 -16.07
C ILE A 232 -17.86 15.34 -16.35
N SER A 233 -17.89 14.56 -17.43
CA SER A 233 -19.04 13.73 -17.75
C SER A 233 -19.16 12.57 -16.76
N CYS A 234 -20.26 12.47 -16.04
CA CYS A 234 -20.51 11.39 -15.08
C CYS A 234 -21.78 10.63 -15.45
N VAL A 235 -21.72 9.31 -15.33
CA VAL A 235 -22.85 8.41 -15.63
C VAL A 235 -22.81 7.21 -14.70
N LYS A 236 -23.97 6.66 -14.37
CA LYS A 236 -24.09 5.33 -13.75
C LYS A 236 -24.69 4.35 -14.73
N THR A 237 -24.23 3.11 -14.76
CA THR A 237 -24.80 2.10 -15.64
C THR A 237 -24.87 0.74 -14.96
N LYS A 238 -25.90 -0.03 -15.28
CA LYS A 238 -26.05 -1.40 -14.82
C LYS A 238 -25.30 -2.32 -15.75
N LEU A 239 -24.48 -3.20 -15.18
CA LEU A 239 -23.85 -4.26 -15.96
C LEU A 239 -24.90 -5.34 -16.31
N LYS A 240 -24.84 -5.82 -17.55
CA LYS A 240 -25.69 -6.90 -18.05
C LYS A 240 -25.15 -8.27 -17.61
N GLY A 241 -26.07 -9.16 -17.24
CA GLY A 241 -25.80 -10.59 -17.04
C GLY A 241 -25.29 -11.00 -15.65
N LYS A 242 -25.01 -12.32 -15.50
CA LYS A 242 -24.31 -12.86 -14.31
C LYS A 242 -22.86 -12.31 -14.29
N LYS A 243 -22.19 -12.32 -13.12
CA LYS A 243 -20.83 -11.82 -12.82
C LYS A 243 -19.71 -12.04 -13.88
N ASN A 244 -19.92 -12.88 -14.91
CA ASN A 244 -18.92 -13.29 -15.89
C ASN A 244 -19.19 -12.87 -17.35
N ASN A 245 -20.24 -12.10 -17.67
CA ASN A 245 -20.53 -11.71 -19.07
C ASN A 245 -19.70 -10.49 -19.53
N ARG A 246 -18.38 -10.61 -19.46
CA ARG A 246 -17.41 -9.53 -19.70
C ARG A 246 -17.49 -8.95 -21.11
N ASP A 247 -17.62 -9.82 -22.11
CA ASP A 247 -17.64 -9.38 -23.52
C ASP A 247 -18.92 -8.60 -23.83
N GLU A 248 -20.06 -9.00 -23.27
CA GLU A 248 -21.31 -8.23 -23.42
C GLU A 248 -21.22 -6.85 -22.76
N ASN A 249 -20.68 -6.78 -21.54
CA ASN A 249 -20.51 -5.50 -20.83
C ASN A 249 -19.52 -4.58 -21.54
N TYR A 250 -18.44 -5.13 -22.09
CA TYR A 250 -17.52 -4.40 -22.95
C TYR A 250 -18.23 -3.84 -24.19
N VAL A 251 -18.95 -4.68 -24.94
CA VAL A 251 -19.68 -4.27 -26.15
C VAL A 251 -20.73 -3.20 -25.83
N ASP A 252 -21.45 -3.35 -24.73
CA ASP A 252 -22.47 -2.40 -24.29
C ASP A 252 -21.87 -1.02 -23.96
N LEU A 253 -20.79 -0.99 -23.17
CA LEU A 253 -20.11 0.27 -22.86
C LEU A 253 -19.52 0.91 -24.11
N MET A 254 -18.90 0.11 -24.99
CA MET A 254 -18.36 0.58 -26.25
C MET A 254 -19.41 1.28 -27.10
N ASN A 255 -20.57 0.64 -27.27
CA ASN A 255 -21.66 1.16 -28.10
C ASN A 255 -22.38 2.34 -27.45
N THR A 256 -22.55 2.32 -26.13
CA THR A 256 -23.36 3.32 -25.42
C THR A 256 -22.58 4.60 -25.16
N PHE A 257 -21.30 4.49 -24.80
CA PHE A 257 -20.51 5.64 -24.35
C PHE A 257 -19.25 5.86 -25.19
N ILE A 258 -18.43 4.83 -25.38
CA ILE A 258 -17.02 5.01 -25.76
C ILE A 258 -16.83 5.35 -27.25
N ASN A 259 -17.49 4.64 -28.16
CA ASN A 259 -17.32 4.84 -29.61
C ASN A 259 -17.62 6.28 -30.05
N SER A 260 -18.52 6.95 -29.33
CA SER A 260 -18.91 8.34 -29.63
C SER A 260 -17.86 9.37 -29.19
N LEU A 261 -16.95 9.03 -28.27
CA LEU A 261 -16.00 9.98 -27.71
C LEU A 261 -14.89 10.35 -28.72
N GLY A 262 -14.44 9.39 -29.52
CA GLY A 262 -13.26 9.54 -30.38
C GLY A 262 -11.97 9.88 -29.62
N GLY A 263 -10.89 10.15 -30.37
CA GLY A 263 -9.58 10.50 -29.80
C GLY A 263 -8.83 9.32 -29.19
N ASN A 264 -7.71 9.63 -28.53
CA ASN A 264 -6.91 8.64 -27.81
C ASN A 264 -7.42 8.52 -26.38
N LEU A 265 -7.89 7.33 -26.01
CA LEU A 265 -8.49 7.07 -24.72
C LEU A 265 -7.60 6.19 -23.85
N LEU A 266 -7.46 6.59 -22.59
CA LEU A 266 -6.87 5.78 -21.53
C LEU A 266 -7.91 5.53 -20.44
N TYR A 267 -7.94 4.32 -19.94
CA TYR A 267 -8.92 3.83 -18.98
C TYR A 267 -8.23 3.46 -17.68
N LYS A 268 -8.89 3.78 -16.56
CA LYS A 268 -8.48 3.29 -15.23
C LYS A 268 -9.70 2.72 -14.52
N GLY A 269 -9.66 1.41 -14.27
CA GLY A 269 -10.60 0.75 -13.38
C GLY A 269 -10.21 0.95 -11.92
N LEU A 270 -11.19 1.14 -11.05
CA LEU A 270 -11.03 1.32 -9.61
C LEU A 270 -12.21 0.70 -8.87
N SER A 271 -11.98 0.30 -7.63
CA SER A 271 -13.08 0.07 -6.69
C SER A 271 -13.72 1.42 -6.29
N ARG A 272 -14.98 1.41 -5.83
CA ARG A 272 -15.64 2.62 -5.33
C ARG A 272 -14.92 3.28 -4.14
N PRO A 273 -14.41 2.54 -3.14
CA PRO A 273 -13.57 3.17 -2.11
C PRO A 273 -12.30 3.81 -2.67
N SER A 274 -11.63 3.15 -3.62
CA SER A 274 -10.38 3.65 -4.20
C SER A 274 -10.57 4.95 -4.97
N ILE A 275 -11.68 5.15 -5.69
CA ILE A 275 -11.90 6.41 -6.39
C ILE A 275 -12.08 7.59 -5.43
N VAL A 276 -12.69 7.40 -4.25
CA VAL A 276 -12.81 8.50 -3.28
C VAL A 276 -11.44 8.90 -2.74
N SER A 277 -10.61 7.92 -2.39
CA SER A 277 -9.22 8.18 -1.98
C SER A 277 -8.44 8.87 -3.09
N LEU A 278 -8.57 8.40 -4.34
CA LEU A 278 -7.94 9.05 -5.48
C LEU A 278 -8.47 10.47 -5.67
N ALA A 279 -9.78 10.73 -5.62
CA ALA A 279 -10.32 12.07 -5.83
C ALA A 279 -9.89 13.06 -4.73
N SER A 280 -9.64 12.58 -3.51
CA SER A 280 -9.27 13.45 -2.39
C SER A 280 -7.93 14.16 -2.58
N LEU A 281 -6.94 13.53 -3.22
CA LEU A 281 -5.60 14.11 -3.43
C LEU A 281 -5.09 13.99 -4.87
N PHE A 282 -5.72 13.15 -5.69
CA PHE A 282 -5.26 12.72 -7.02
C PHE A 282 -3.82 12.21 -7.01
N ALA A 283 -3.49 11.44 -5.97
CA ALA A 283 -2.19 10.85 -5.75
C ALA A 283 -2.16 9.37 -6.15
N PRO A 284 -0.97 8.80 -6.40
CA PRO A 284 -0.81 7.37 -6.62
C PRO A 284 -1.43 6.56 -5.50
N LEU A 285 -2.24 5.55 -5.86
CA LEU A 285 -2.73 4.57 -4.91
C LEU A 285 -1.82 3.34 -5.00
N VAL A 286 -1.05 3.08 -3.95
CA VAL A 286 -0.28 1.85 -3.83
C VAL A 286 -1.24 0.73 -3.44
N SER A 287 -1.34 -0.28 -4.29
CA SER A 287 -2.19 -1.43 -4.02
C SER A 287 -1.45 -2.50 -3.21
N SER A 288 -2.20 -3.25 -2.41
CA SER A 288 -1.70 -4.50 -1.83
C SER A 288 -1.41 -5.57 -2.89
N TYR A 289 -2.02 -5.48 -4.06
CA TYR A 289 -1.81 -6.42 -5.16
C TYR A 289 -0.63 -5.98 -6.03
N THR A 290 0.48 -6.73 -5.99
CA THR A 290 1.76 -6.38 -6.66
C THR A 290 1.65 -6.16 -8.17
N LEU A 291 0.69 -6.80 -8.83
CA LEU A 291 0.37 -6.61 -10.25
C LEU A 291 -0.03 -5.18 -10.60
N GLN A 292 -0.50 -4.42 -9.62
CA GLN A 292 -1.03 -3.08 -9.81
C GLN A 292 0.03 -2.00 -9.55
N ASN A 293 1.26 -2.42 -9.18
CA ASN A 293 2.40 -1.56 -8.93
C ASN A 293 3.66 -2.09 -9.65
N GLU A 294 3.54 -2.82 -10.77
CA GLU A 294 4.69 -3.50 -11.40
C GLU A 294 5.71 -2.55 -12.04
N PHE A 295 5.39 -1.27 -12.17
CA PHE A 295 6.33 -0.17 -12.47
C PHE A 295 6.54 0.77 -11.25
N GLY A 296 6.20 0.33 -10.04
CA GLY A 296 6.28 1.11 -8.81
C GLY A 296 5.05 1.97 -8.51
N PRO A 297 5.11 2.85 -7.50
CA PRO A 297 4.01 3.76 -7.17
C PRO A 297 3.69 4.71 -8.32
N GLY A 298 2.42 4.76 -8.74
CA GLY A 298 1.97 5.69 -9.78
C GLY A 298 0.47 5.63 -10.07
N LEU A 299 -0.01 6.52 -10.95
CA LEU A 299 -1.35 6.45 -11.50
C LEU A 299 -1.35 5.63 -12.79
N TYR A 300 -1.76 4.37 -12.68
CA TYR A 300 -1.85 3.45 -13.80
C TYR A 300 -3.13 3.65 -14.61
N ALA A 301 -2.99 3.73 -15.93
CA ALA A 301 -4.05 3.69 -16.93
C ALA A 301 -3.65 2.80 -18.13
N THR A 302 -4.62 2.32 -18.89
CA THR A 302 -4.40 1.42 -20.03
C THR A 302 -5.25 1.83 -21.23
N SER A 303 -4.84 1.52 -22.44
CA SER A 303 -5.70 1.66 -23.63
C SER A 303 -6.75 0.56 -23.74
N SER A 304 -6.70 -0.47 -22.90
CA SER A 304 -7.61 -1.61 -22.90
C SER A 304 -8.78 -1.41 -21.94
N LEU A 305 -9.95 -1.05 -22.48
CA LEU A 305 -11.17 -0.95 -21.69
C LEU A 305 -11.53 -2.29 -21.01
N LYS A 306 -11.25 -3.41 -21.68
CA LYS A 306 -11.50 -4.76 -21.11
C LYS A 306 -10.64 -5.00 -19.87
N TYR A 307 -9.36 -4.62 -19.91
CA TYR A 307 -8.48 -4.71 -18.74
C TYR A 307 -8.95 -3.78 -17.61
N ALA A 308 -9.33 -2.54 -17.93
CA ALA A 308 -9.87 -1.60 -16.93
C ALA A 308 -11.19 -2.09 -16.31
N LEU A 309 -12.05 -2.75 -17.08
CA LEU A 309 -13.29 -3.38 -16.59
C LEU A 309 -13.00 -4.51 -15.59
N ASP A 310 -12.06 -5.39 -15.91
CA ASP A 310 -11.65 -6.48 -15.03
C ASP A 310 -11.13 -5.93 -13.69
N TYR A 311 -10.40 -4.81 -13.73
CA TYR A 311 -9.90 -4.14 -12.53
C TYR A 311 -11.00 -3.45 -11.72
N ALA A 312 -11.94 -2.76 -12.38
CA ALA A 312 -13.06 -2.10 -11.71
C ALA A 312 -13.96 -3.12 -11.00
N GLY A 313 -14.16 -4.29 -11.61
CA GLY A 313 -15.10 -5.29 -11.11
C GLY A 313 -16.56 -4.84 -11.25
N PRO A 314 -17.51 -5.63 -10.71
CA PRO A 314 -18.94 -5.45 -10.99
C PRO A 314 -19.56 -4.20 -10.35
N ASP A 315 -18.98 -3.70 -9.24
CA ASP A 315 -19.43 -2.51 -8.52
C ASP A 315 -18.33 -1.44 -8.47
N GLY A 316 -17.51 -1.37 -9.52
CA GLY A 316 -16.40 -0.43 -9.61
C GLY A 316 -16.74 0.89 -10.27
N VAL A 317 -15.67 1.60 -10.62
CA VAL A 317 -15.70 2.82 -11.41
C VAL A 317 -14.63 2.77 -12.49
N ILE A 318 -14.94 3.32 -13.66
CA ILE A 318 -13.99 3.50 -14.75
C ILE A 318 -13.78 5.00 -14.94
N LEU A 319 -12.53 5.44 -14.82
CA LEU A 319 -12.09 6.77 -15.27
C LEU A 319 -11.65 6.68 -16.73
N ILE A 320 -12.06 7.68 -17.52
CA ILE A 320 -11.68 7.82 -18.92
C ILE A 320 -10.92 9.13 -19.07
N PHE A 321 -9.66 9.01 -19.45
CA PHE A 321 -8.80 10.13 -19.81
C PHE A 321 -8.76 10.22 -21.33
N LYS A 322 -8.98 11.42 -21.86
CA LYS A 322 -9.04 11.65 -23.31
C LYS A 322 -7.94 12.60 -23.73
N ASP A 323 -7.18 12.19 -24.76
CA ASP A 323 -6.15 12.99 -25.42
C ASP A 323 -5.14 13.59 -24.42
N VAL A 324 -4.62 12.75 -23.52
CA VAL A 324 -3.64 13.18 -22.51
C VAL A 324 -2.39 13.74 -23.19
N ASP A 325 -2.03 14.98 -22.88
CA ASP A 325 -0.86 15.63 -23.47
C ASP A 325 0.43 15.27 -22.73
N PHE A 326 1.15 14.30 -23.27
CA PHE A 326 2.46 13.89 -22.75
C PHE A 326 3.64 14.65 -23.36
N ARG A 327 3.44 15.55 -24.33
CA ARG A 327 4.53 16.30 -24.99
C ARG A 327 5.40 17.13 -24.04
N PRO A 328 4.87 17.79 -22.98
CA PRO A 328 5.69 18.57 -22.07
C PRO A 328 6.41 17.72 -21.01
N LEU A 329 6.24 16.40 -21.02
CA LEU A 329 6.68 15.49 -19.97
C LEU A 329 7.84 14.60 -20.41
N VAL A 330 8.66 14.19 -19.44
CA VAL A 330 9.70 13.19 -19.67
C VAL A 330 9.06 11.80 -19.62
N LYS A 331 9.02 11.14 -20.78
CA LYS A 331 8.43 9.81 -20.93
C LYS A 331 9.51 8.75 -21.17
N ILE A 332 9.38 7.62 -20.50
CA ILE A 332 10.16 6.40 -20.76
C ILE A 332 9.26 5.31 -21.32
N ASP A 333 9.68 4.70 -22.42
CA ASP A 333 9.08 3.46 -22.94
C ASP A 333 9.89 2.26 -22.44
N LEU A 334 9.37 1.59 -21.40
CA LEU A 334 9.94 0.39 -20.81
C LEU A 334 9.73 -0.81 -21.73
N ALA A 335 10.81 -1.28 -22.33
CA ALA A 335 10.85 -2.47 -23.18
C ALA A 335 12.09 -3.33 -22.88
N GLY A 336 12.10 -4.58 -23.36
CA GLY A 336 13.27 -5.45 -23.28
C GLY A 336 13.78 -5.65 -21.84
N GLU A 337 15.04 -5.30 -21.61
CA GLU A 337 15.69 -5.44 -20.30
C GLU A 337 15.19 -4.42 -19.28
N ASP A 338 14.94 -3.17 -19.67
CA ASP A 338 14.42 -2.13 -18.78
C ASP A 338 13.05 -2.53 -18.22
N TRP A 339 12.18 -3.06 -19.08
CA TRP A 339 10.89 -3.61 -18.67
C TRP A 339 11.06 -4.76 -17.69
N ARG A 340 11.92 -5.75 -18.02
CA ARG A 340 12.12 -6.94 -17.19
C ARG A 340 12.67 -6.58 -15.82
N THR A 341 13.71 -5.76 -15.78
CA THR A 341 14.34 -5.31 -14.53
C THR A 341 13.34 -4.56 -13.64
N THR A 342 12.55 -3.67 -14.24
CA THR A 342 11.53 -2.90 -13.50
C THR A 342 10.46 -3.82 -12.92
N VAL A 343 9.87 -4.70 -13.74
CA VAL A 343 8.81 -5.63 -13.31
C VAL A 343 9.34 -6.61 -12.26
N ASP A 344 10.52 -7.18 -12.47
CA ASP A 344 11.12 -8.13 -11.52
C ASP A 344 11.37 -7.44 -10.16
N TYR A 345 11.93 -6.24 -10.16
CA TYR A 345 12.16 -5.46 -8.93
C TYR A 345 10.85 -5.20 -8.16
N TRP A 346 9.85 -4.60 -8.81
CA TRP A 346 8.61 -4.20 -8.14
C TRP A 346 7.65 -5.35 -7.83
N THR A 347 7.82 -6.50 -8.49
CA THR A 347 7.04 -7.71 -8.17
C THR A 347 7.75 -8.65 -7.19
N GLY A 348 8.94 -8.27 -6.71
CA GLY A 348 9.67 -8.96 -5.64
C GLY A 348 10.53 -10.13 -6.11
N ALA A 349 10.83 -10.22 -7.41
CA ALA A 349 11.82 -11.18 -7.91
C ALA A 349 13.25 -10.69 -7.59
N THR A 350 14.16 -11.64 -7.39
CA THR A 350 15.56 -11.32 -7.10
C THR A 350 16.24 -10.74 -8.35
N VAL A 351 16.69 -9.49 -8.26
CA VAL A 351 17.43 -8.80 -9.31
C VAL A 351 18.87 -8.56 -8.84
N SER A 352 19.85 -9.20 -9.49
CA SER A 352 21.27 -8.94 -9.25
C SER A 352 21.68 -7.57 -9.79
N ASN A 353 22.54 -6.85 -9.05
CA ASN A 353 23.10 -5.54 -9.40
C ASN A 353 22.02 -4.51 -9.78
N VAL A 354 20.91 -4.49 -9.04
CA VAL A 354 19.74 -3.65 -9.39
C VAL A 354 20.09 -2.17 -9.58
N SER A 355 20.99 -1.62 -8.75
CA SER A 355 21.42 -0.23 -8.82
C SER A 355 22.07 0.15 -10.16
N GLU A 356 22.72 -0.81 -10.82
CA GLU A 356 23.37 -0.62 -12.12
C GLU A 356 22.42 -0.82 -13.31
N ARG A 357 21.25 -1.42 -13.05
CA ARG A 357 20.27 -1.83 -14.08
C ARG A 357 18.99 -1.01 -14.06
N VAL A 358 18.92 0.02 -13.22
CA VAL A 358 17.82 1.00 -13.24
C VAL A 358 17.77 1.65 -14.62
N PRO A 359 16.60 1.69 -15.29
CA PRO A 359 16.49 2.27 -16.62
C PRO A 359 17.02 3.71 -16.69
N ALA A 360 17.68 4.04 -17.79
CA ALA A 360 18.12 5.40 -18.04
C ALA A 360 16.91 6.36 -17.99
N LEU A 361 17.09 7.54 -17.39
CA LEU A 361 16.07 8.56 -17.15
C LEU A 361 15.04 8.24 -16.05
N TRP A 362 15.08 7.07 -15.39
CA TRP A 362 14.09 6.69 -14.37
C TRP A 362 13.81 7.80 -13.36
N GLU A 363 14.86 8.38 -12.77
CA GLU A 363 14.80 9.47 -11.76
C GLU A 363 14.06 10.72 -12.25
N ARG A 364 14.14 11.02 -13.55
CA ARG A 364 13.59 12.26 -14.15
C ARG A 364 12.28 12.04 -14.88
N SER A 365 11.77 10.82 -14.89
CA SER A 365 10.57 10.49 -15.64
C SER A 365 9.30 10.97 -14.95
N ASP A 366 8.38 11.50 -15.76
CA ASP A 366 7.03 11.84 -15.34
C ASP A 366 6.04 10.73 -15.71
N ILE A 367 6.33 10.05 -16.82
CA ILE A 367 5.49 9.01 -17.42
C ILE A 367 6.33 7.76 -17.70
N LEU A 368 5.84 6.62 -17.24
CA LEU A 368 6.34 5.30 -17.64
C LEU A 368 5.31 4.63 -18.55
N GLN A 369 5.74 4.05 -19.65
CA GLN A 369 4.87 3.29 -20.55
C GLN A 369 5.49 1.92 -20.85
N GLY A 370 4.68 0.88 -20.88
CA GLY A 370 5.15 -0.48 -21.18
C GLY A 370 4.01 -1.48 -21.25
N GLN A 371 4.34 -2.75 -21.50
CA GLN A 371 3.33 -3.82 -21.48
C GLN A 371 2.96 -4.21 -20.06
N ILE A 372 1.72 -4.63 -19.86
CA ILE A 372 1.25 -5.20 -18.60
C ILE A 372 1.78 -6.63 -18.51
N SER A 373 2.36 -7.03 -17.38
CA SER A 373 2.93 -8.38 -17.27
C SER A 373 1.87 -9.46 -17.10
N VAL A 374 2.10 -10.61 -17.71
CA VAL A 374 1.35 -11.85 -17.48
C VAL A 374 2.28 -12.92 -16.90
N LYS A 375 1.73 -13.82 -16.09
CA LYS A 375 2.47 -14.99 -15.63
C LYS A 375 2.69 -15.93 -16.82
N ASP A 376 3.93 -16.28 -17.08
CA ASP A 376 4.20 -17.45 -17.92
C ASP A 376 3.74 -18.70 -17.17
N LEU A 377 2.96 -19.55 -17.83
CA LEU A 377 2.49 -20.81 -17.22
C LEU A 377 3.61 -21.87 -17.19
N ARG A 378 4.66 -21.67 -17.99
CA ARG A 378 5.78 -22.63 -18.15
C ARG A 378 7.00 -22.27 -17.30
N SER A 379 7.06 -21.05 -16.76
CA SER A 379 8.15 -20.59 -15.90
C SER A 379 7.59 -19.78 -14.73
N LYS A 380 8.38 -19.56 -13.68
CA LYS A 380 7.99 -18.63 -12.60
C LYS A 380 8.20 -17.16 -13.00
N GLN A 381 8.59 -16.89 -14.25
CA GLN A 381 8.89 -15.55 -14.74
C GLN A 381 7.65 -14.87 -15.30
N ARG A 382 7.70 -13.53 -15.29
CA ARG A 382 6.71 -12.68 -15.93
C ARG A 382 7.14 -12.37 -17.35
N VAL A 383 6.17 -12.31 -18.25
CA VAL A 383 6.40 -11.95 -19.65
C VAL A 383 5.48 -10.80 -20.05
N PRO A 384 5.86 -9.98 -21.05
CA PRO A 384 4.99 -8.95 -21.58
C PRO A 384 3.65 -9.54 -22.06
N GLY A 385 2.54 -8.98 -21.59
CA GLY A 385 1.20 -9.32 -22.00
C GLY A 385 0.75 -8.60 -23.27
N PRO A 386 -0.52 -8.80 -23.68
CA PRO A 386 -1.09 -8.17 -24.87
C PRO A 386 -1.55 -6.71 -24.65
N ASP A 387 -1.83 -6.33 -23.41
CA ASP A 387 -2.32 -5.01 -23.05
C ASP A 387 -1.17 -4.13 -22.54
N SER A 388 -1.19 -2.84 -22.89
CA SER A 388 -0.21 -1.86 -22.43
C SER A 388 -0.75 -0.98 -21.30
N GLN A 389 0.18 -0.38 -20.56
CA GLN A 389 -0.11 0.59 -19.51
C GLN A 389 0.75 1.84 -19.63
N VAL A 390 0.20 2.94 -19.16
CA VAL A 390 0.83 4.24 -19.00
C VAL A 390 0.66 4.65 -17.53
N VAL A 391 1.74 5.10 -16.92
CA VAL A 391 1.81 5.37 -15.48
C VAL A 391 2.32 6.78 -15.25
N GLY A 392 1.53 7.61 -14.58
CA GLY A 392 1.99 8.91 -14.07
C GLY A 392 2.71 8.73 -12.74
N VAL A 393 4.00 9.07 -12.68
CA VAL A 393 4.87 8.85 -11.51
C VAL A 393 5.37 10.14 -10.84
N SER A 394 5.14 11.30 -11.47
CA SER A 394 5.44 12.62 -10.91
C SER A 394 4.19 13.48 -10.75
N TYR A 395 4.29 14.58 -10.01
CA TYR A 395 3.20 15.57 -9.94
C TYR A 395 2.80 16.12 -11.31
N ALA A 396 3.75 16.31 -12.22
CA ALA A 396 3.47 16.78 -13.58
C ALA A 396 2.70 15.72 -14.38
N GLY A 397 3.10 14.44 -14.27
CA GLY A 397 2.38 13.32 -14.86
C GLY A 397 0.96 13.19 -14.33
N LEU A 398 0.79 13.22 -13.01
CA LEU A 398 -0.54 13.20 -12.36
C LEU A 398 -1.41 14.39 -12.81
N ASN A 399 -0.81 15.57 -12.94
CA ASN A 399 -1.51 16.76 -13.40
C ASN A 399 -2.00 16.63 -14.85
N ALA A 400 -1.22 15.99 -15.73
CA ALA A 400 -1.65 15.71 -17.11
C ALA A 400 -2.87 14.77 -17.14
N PHE A 401 -2.88 13.72 -16.32
CA PHE A 401 -4.05 12.85 -16.18
C PHE A 401 -5.26 13.59 -15.61
N ALA A 402 -5.08 14.39 -14.55
CA ALA A 402 -6.17 15.17 -13.94
C ALA A 402 -6.82 16.11 -14.98
N SER A 403 -6.00 16.81 -15.76
CA SER A 403 -6.44 17.75 -16.79
C SER A 403 -7.16 17.08 -17.96
N ALA A 404 -6.84 15.82 -18.22
CA ALA A 404 -7.44 15.03 -19.31
C ALA A 404 -8.62 14.17 -18.86
N LEU A 405 -9.04 14.22 -17.59
CA LEU A 405 -10.16 13.44 -17.07
C LEU A 405 -11.46 13.86 -17.75
N HIS A 406 -11.99 13.00 -18.61
CA HIS A 406 -13.11 13.32 -19.48
C HIS A 406 -14.44 12.74 -18.97
N MET A 407 -14.42 11.49 -18.51
CA MET A 407 -15.63 10.79 -18.07
C MET A 407 -15.39 9.84 -16.89
N ILE A 408 -16.39 9.72 -16.03
CA ILE A 408 -16.46 8.78 -14.91
C ILE A 408 -17.70 7.90 -15.09
N ILE A 409 -17.50 6.59 -15.26
CA ILE A 409 -18.58 5.60 -15.37
C ILE A 409 -18.67 4.79 -14.08
N TRP A 410 -19.77 4.94 -13.36
CA TRP A 410 -20.08 4.16 -12.16
C TRP A 410 -20.80 2.88 -12.55
N LEU A 411 -20.22 1.74 -12.22
CA LEU A 411 -20.81 0.43 -12.50
C LEU A 411 -21.68 0.00 -11.34
N ASP A 412 -22.90 -0.46 -11.62
CA ASP A 412 -23.89 -0.87 -10.64
C ASP A 412 -24.28 -2.34 -10.85
N SER A 413 -23.98 -3.19 -9.86
CA SER A 413 -24.40 -4.60 -9.85
C SER A 413 -25.71 -4.84 -9.10
N SER A 414 -26.30 -3.80 -8.48
CA SER A 414 -27.56 -3.93 -7.76
C SER A 414 -28.69 -4.33 -8.73
N ARG A 415 -29.33 -5.46 -8.41
CA ARG A 415 -30.45 -5.99 -9.17
C ARG A 415 -31.67 -5.09 -9.02
#